data_AF-A0A9E3NQL2-F1
#
_entry.id   AF-A0A9E3NQL2-F1
#
_cell.length_a   1.000
_cell.length_b   1.000
_cell.length_c   1.000
_cell.angle_alpha   90.00
_cell.angle_beta   90.00
_cell.angle_gamma   90.00
#
_symmetry.space_group_name_H-M   'P 1'
#
loop_
_entity.id
_entity.type
_entity.pdbx_description
1 polymer ?
#
loop_
_entity_poly.entity_id
_entity_poly.type
_entity_poly.pdbx_seq_one_letter_code
_entity_poly.pdbx_strand_id
1 'polypeptide(L)'
;MLVTLSACLLGFANGVRHALEPDHLAAVSTFVAGERSPRASVRYAAAWGAGHAAMLLVAGGALAAFRAELPAAASDAFELVVAVVLVALGVRGLAQAARGGRAGASFTHAHGALEHTHGGPPDHVHVNSWTLARLPFVIGLVHGLAGSGALAALVASHVSSTVVAISFIGIYGVGAAFGMAVLAGVLGWPLARLARAPRVMPVLLGVSACASLVVGVVWAVPILARLVA
;
A
#
# COMPACT_ATOMS: atom_id res chain seq x y z
N MET A 1 -20.19 26.53 5.21
CA MET A 1 -19.54 26.20 3.93
C MET A 1 -18.01 26.14 4.05
N LEU A 2 -17.34 27.21 4.52
CA LEU A 2 -15.88 27.23 4.66
C LEU A 2 -15.31 26.14 5.59
N VAL A 3 -15.90 25.95 6.77
CA VAL A 3 -15.44 24.93 7.74
C VAL A 3 -15.48 23.52 7.15
N THR A 4 -16.58 23.17 6.47
CA THR A 4 -16.75 21.87 5.82
C THR A 4 -15.73 21.66 4.70
N LEU A 5 -15.54 22.68 3.86
CA LEU A 5 -14.55 22.64 2.77
C LEU A 5 -13.13 22.46 3.33
N SER A 6 -12.76 23.21 4.36
CA SER A 6 -11.46 23.10 5.03
C SER A 6 -11.26 21.71 5.64
N ALA A 7 -12.28 21.15 6.29
CA ALA A 7 -12.21 19.79 6.84
C ALA A 7 -12.01 18.72 5.76
N CYS A 8 -12.70 18.84 4.62
CA CYS A 8 -12.51 17.94 3.48
C CYS A 8 -11.09 18.06 2.89
N LEU A 9 -10.59 19.29 2.71
CA LEU A 9 -9.24 19.53 2.20
C LEU A 9 -8.17 18.98 3.15
N LEU A 10 -8.34 19.19 4.46
CA LEU A 10 -7.43 18.67 5.47
C LEU A 10 -7.44 17.14 5.51
N GLY A 11 -8.61 16.51 5.48
CA GLY A 11 -8.73 15.05 5.43
C GLY A 11 -8.03 14.47 4.21
N PHE A 12 -8.29 15.05 3.03
CA PHE A 12 -7.67 14.61 1.78
C PHE A 12 -6.15 14.83 1.79
N ALA A 13 -5.69 16.01 2.20
CA ALA A 13 -4.27 16.34 2.28
C ALA A 13 -3.53 15.44 3.28
N ASN A 14 -4.16 15.12 4.42
CA ASN A 14 -3.59 14.18 5.38
C ASN A 14 -3.53 12.76 4.82
N GLY A 15 -4.53 12.34 4.04
CA GLY A 15 -4.50 11.07 3.30
C GLY A 15 -3.33 11.04 2.29
N VAL A 16 -3.14 12.11 1.52
CA VAL A 16 -2.00 12.19 0.59
C VAL A 16 -0.66 12.15 1.32
N ARG A 17 -0.54 12.85 2.46
CA ARG A 17 0.64 12.79 3.33
C ARG A 17 0.89 11.38 3.85
N HIS A 18 -0.16 10.67 4.27
CA HIS A 18 -0.04 9.30 4.76
C HIS A 18 0.62 8.39 3.72
N ALA A 19 0.30 8.52 2.43
CA ALA A 19 0.96 7.75 1.37
C ALA A 19 2.49 7.98 1.26
N LEU A 20 3.03 9.02 1.92
CA LEU A 20 4.46 9.33 1.99
C LEU A 20 5.12 8.80 3.28
N GLU A 21 4.41 7.99 4.07
CA GLU A 21 4.98 7.35 5.25
C GLU A 21 6.00 6.27 4.87
N PRO A 22 6.95 5.94 5.78
CA PRO A 22 8.09 5.09 5.46
C PRO A 22 7.71 3.70 4.93
N ASP A 23 6.64 3.11 5.46
CA ASP A 23 6.07 1.83 5.02
C ASP A 23 5.56 1.88 3.59
N HIS A 24 4.78 2.90 3.26
CA HIS A 24 4.24 3.07 1.91
C HIS A 24 5.34 3.40 0.90
N LEU A 25 6.26 4.30 1.26
CA LEU A 25 7.43 4.61 0.44
C LEU A 25 8.28 3.37 0.19
N ALA A 26 8.55 2.57 1.22
CA ALA A 26 9.30 1.31 1.11
C ALA A 26 8.61 0.30 0.19
N ALA A 27 7.31 0.06 0.40
CA ALA A 27 6.53 -0.89 -0.39
C ALA A 27 6.43 -0.47 -1.86
N VAL A 28 6.00 0.78 -2.11
CA VAL A 28 5.80 1.31 -3.47
C VAL A 28 7.13 1.38 -4.22
N SER A 29 8.20 1.90 -3.60
CA SER A 29 9.50 2.01 -4.28
C SER A 29 10.08 0.64 -4.65
N THR A 30 9.93 -0.37 -3.79
CA THR A 30 10.39 -1.75 -4.07
C THR A 30 9.62 -2.36 -5.24
N PHE A 31 8.30 -2.17 -5.27
CA PHE A 31 7.47 -2.67 -6.36
C PHE A 31 7.73 -1.92 -7.68
N VAL A 32 7.76 -0.58 -7.64
CA VAL A 32 8.01 0.27 -8.81
C VAL A 32 9.38 -0.03 -9.42
N ALA A 33 10.42 -0.24 -8.60
CA ALA A 33 11.74 -0.59 -9.08
C ALA A 33 11.79 -1.94 -9.83
N GLY A 34 10.86 -2.86 -9.57
CA GLY A 34 10.75 -4.14 -10.27
C GLY A 34 9.83 -4.11 -11.50
N GLU A 35 9.08 -3.03 -11.73
CA GLU A 35 8.09 -2.90 -12.80
C GLU A 35 8.63 -2.02 -13.94
N ARG A 36 8.49 -2.48 -15.18
CA ARG A 36 8.99 -1.76 -16.37
C ARG A 36 7.96 -0.82 -16.97
N SER A 37 6.69 -1.02 -16.63
CA SER A 37 5.58 -0.21 -17.14
C SER A 37 5.09 0.76 -16.07
N PRO A 38 5.29 2.08 -16.24
CA PRO A 38 4.76 3.09 -15.32
C PRO A 38 3.23 2.97 -15.15
N ARG A 39 2.53 2.59 -16.23
CA ARG A 39 1.08 2.38 -16.19
C ARG A 39 0.71 1.16 -15.33
N ALA A 40 1.49 0.09 -15.40
CA ALA A 40 1.30 -1.06 -14.51
C ALA A 40 1.59 -0.67 -13.06
N SER A 41 2.63 0.14 -12.82
CA SER A 41 2.96 0.64 -11.49
C SER A 41 1.80 1.42 -10.85
N VAL A 42 1.23 2.37 -11.60
CA VAL A 42 0.08 3.17 -11.16
C VAL A 42 -1.16 2.30 -10.93
N ARG A 43 -1.46 1.35 -11.83
CA ARG A 43 -2.62 0.46 -11.67
C ARG A 43 -2.51 -0.42 -10.43
N TYR A 44 -1.33 -0.96 -10.17
CA TYR A 44 -1.07 -1.76 -8.98
C TYR A 44 -1.21 -0.91 -7.72
N ALA A 45 -0.59 0.27 -7.68
CA ALA A 45 -0.69 1.19 -6.54
C ALA A 45 -2.12 1.70 -6.31
N ALA A 46 -2.89 1.91 -7.37
CA ALA A 46 -4.30 2.27 -7.26
C ALA A 46 -5.16 1.12 -6.69
N ALA A 47 -4.93 -0.13 -7.13
CA ALA A 47 -5.62 -1.30 -6.57
C ALA A 47 -5.26 -1.51 -5.09
N TRP A 48 -3.98 -1.34 -4.76
CA TRP A 48 -3.48 -1.39 -3.39
C TRP A 48 -4.08 -0.28 -2.52
N GLY A 49 -4.05 0.96 -2.99
CA GLY A 49 -4.64 2.10 -2.31
C GLY A 49 -6.15 1.98 -2.13
N ALA A 50 -6.86 1.39 -3.10
CA ALA A 50 -8.29 1.10 -2.96
C ALA A 50 -8.58 0.08 -1.86
N GLY A 51 -7.77 -1.00 -1.76
CA GLY A 51 -7.88 -1.98 -0.67
C GLY A 51 -7.61 -1.33 0.69
N HIS A 52 -6.57 -0.50 0.77
CA HIS A 52 -6.23 0.25 1.97
C HIS A 52 -7.36 1.19 2.41
N ALA A 53 -7.89 2.01 1.50
CA ALA A 53 -9.02 2.90 1.77
C ALA A 53 -10.28 2.12 2.20
N ALA A 54 -10.55 0.97 1.57
CA ALA A 54 -11.67 0.12 1.93
C ALA A 54 -11.54 -0.41 3.37
N MET A 55 -10.34 -0.86 3.76
CA MET A 55 -10.12 -1.34 5.12
C MET A 55 -10.26 -0.22 6.15
N LEU A 56 -9.69 0.97 5.88
CA LEU A 56 -9.85 2.12 6.77
C LEU A 56 -11.33 2.46 6.98
N LEU A 57 -12.12 2.46 5.90
CA LEU A 57 -13.54 2.75 5.97
C LEU A 57 -14.31 1.67 6.75
N VAL A 58 -13.98 0.39 6.55
CA VAL A 58 -14.66 -0.72 7.24
C VAL A 58 -14.26 -0.78 8.71
N ALA A 59 -12.97 -0.90 9.02
CA ALA A 59 -12.47 -1.05 10.38
C ALA A 59 -12.62 0.26 11.17
N GLY A 60 -12.16 1.38 10.61
CA GLY A 60 -12.28 2.69 11.24
C GLY A 60 -13.74 3.15 11.34
N GLY A 61 -14.56 2.87 10.31
CA GLY A 61 -15.99 3.15 10.36
C GLY A 61 -16.72 2.32 11.41
N ALA A 62 -16.37 1.05 11.58
CA ALA A 62 -16.91 0.21 12.66
C ALA A 62 -16.51 0.75 14.04
N LEU A 63 -15.23 1.08 14.27
CA LEU A 63 -14.77 1.69 15.52
C LEU A 63 -15.51 3.00 15.82
N ALA A 64 -15.67 3.88 14.82
CA ALA A 64 -16.42 5.13 14.95
C ALA A 64 -17.91 4.92 15.21
N ALA A 65 -18.53 3.91 14.59
CA ALA A 65 -19.95 3.59 14.78
C ALA A 65 -20.24 3.03 16.18
N PHE A 66 -19.37 2.14 16.67
CA PHE A 66 -19.52 1.54 18.00
C PHE A 66 -18.88 2.37 19.12
N ARG A 67 -18.23 3.51 18.79
CA ARG A 67 -17.41 4.30 19.72
C ARG A 67 -16.40 3.45 20.47
N ALA A 68 -15.80 2.51 19.76
CA ALA A 68 -14.82 1.59 20.28
C ALA A 68 -13.40 2.11 20.02
N GLU A 69 -12.49 1.78 20.93
CA GLU A 69 -11.06 2.00 20.76
C GLU A 69 -10.40 0.73 20.25
N LEU A 70 -9.35 0.87 19.43
CA LEU A 70 -8.56 -0.28 19.01
C LEU A 70 -7.64 -0.70 20.17
N PRO A 71 -7.71 -1.95 20.65
CA PRO A 71 -6.82 -2.42 21.71
C PRO A 71 -5.36 -2.32 21.27
N ALA A 72 -4.46 -1.93 22.18
CA ALA A 72 -3.04 -1.76 21.89
C ALA A 72 -2.41 -3.04 21.29
N ALA A 73 -2.75 -4.21 21.82
CA ALA A 73 -2.28 -5.50 21.30
C ALA A 73 -2.74 -5.78 19.85
N ALA A 74 -3.95 -5.32 19.47
CA ALA A 74 -4.43 -5.46 18.10
C ALA A 74 -3.69 -4.51 17.16
N SER A 75 -3.43 -3.26 17.59
CA SER A 75 -2.61 -2.30 16.85
C SER A 75 -1.20 -2.84 16.62
N ASP A 76 -0.55 -3.34 17.69
CA ASP A 76 0.77 -3.96 17.62
C ASP A 76 0.79 -5.17 16.68
N ALA A 77 -0.23 -6.04 16.74
CA ALA A 77 -0.33 -7.17 15.82
C ALA A 77 -0.46 -6.73 14.35
N PHE A 78 -1.26 -5.70 14.05
CA PHE A 78 -1.40 -5.18 12.68
C PHE A 78 -0.10 -4.55 12.18
N GLU A 79 0.56 -3.73 13.01
CA GLU A 79 1.88 -3.16 12.68
C GLU A 79 2.93 -4.24 12.44
N LEU A 80 2.93 -5.32 13.23
CA LEU A 80 3.83 -6.44 13.03
C LEU A 80 3.58 -7.15 11.70
N VAL A 81 2.31 -7.36 11.33
CA VAL A 81 1.96 -7.96 10.03
C VAL A 81 2.50 -7.10 8.88
N VAL A 82 2.34 -5.77 8.95
CA VAL A 82 2.90 -4.88 7.93
C VAL A 82 4.43 -4.91 7.91
N ALA A 83 5.07 -4.91 9.08
CA ALA A 83 6.53 -5.04 9.17
C ALA A 83 7.02 -6.34 8.51
N VAL A 84 6.32 -7.47 8.73
CA VAL A 84 6.61 -8.75 8.05
C VAL A 84 6.42 -8.66 6.54
N VAL A 85 5.37 -7.96 6.06
CA VAL A 85 5.18 -7.71 4.63
C VAL A 85 6.36 -6.93 4.04
N LEU A 86 6.85 -5.89 4.72
CA LEU A 86 8.01 -5.11 4.27
C LEU A 86 9.29 -5.96 4.22
N VAL A 87 9.55 -6.76 5.25
CA VAL A 87 10.66 -7.72 5.28
C VAL A 87 10.56 -8.70 4.10
N ALA A 88 9.38 -9.28 3.86
CA ALA A 88 9.17 -10.21 2.75
C ALA A 88 9.40 -9.55 1.38
N LEU A 89 8.92 -8.32 1.19
CA LEU A 89 9.16 -7.55 -0.03
C LEU A 89 10.65 -7.24 -0.22
N GLY A 90 11.35 -6.86 0.85
CA GLY A 90 12.79 -6.62 0.83
C GLY A 90 13.60 -7.87 0.47
N VAL A 91 13.34 -9.00 1.13
CA VAL A 91 14.01 -10.28 0.82
C VAL A 91 13.76 -10.70 -0.63
N ARG A 92 12.51 -10.64 -1.09
CA ARG A 92 12.16 -10.98 -2.47
C ARG A 92 12.84 -10.05 -3.48
N GLY A 93 12.86 -8.74 -3.21
CA GLY A 93 13.51 -7.75 -4.06
C GLY A 93 15.02 -7.98 -4.18
N LEU A 94 15.69 -8.28 -3.07
CA LEU A 94 17.12 -8.65 -3.07
C LEU A 94 17.40 -9.93 -3.84
N ALA A 95 16.57 -10.95 -3.67
CA ALA A 95 16.69 -12.20 -4.43
C ALA A 95 16.51 -11.97 -5.94
N GLN A 96 15.61 -11.06 -6.34
CA GLN A 96 15.41 -10.69 -7.74
C GLN A 96 16.57 -9.82 -8.29
N ALA A 97 17.10 -8.90 -7.48
CA ALA A 97 18.28 -8.11 -7.84
C ALA A 97 19.50 -9.02 -8.07
N ALA A 98 19.75 -9.99 -7.19
CA ALA A 98 20.83 -10.97 -7.33
C ALA A 98 20.73 -11.83 -8.62
N ARG A 99 19.51 -12.01 -9.15
CA ARG A 99 19.25 -12.71 -10.43
C ARG A 99 19.32 -11.80 -11.66
N GLY A 100 19.80 -10.57 -11.50
CA GLY A 100 19.95 -9.59 -12.58
C GLY A 100 18.65 -8.88 -12.96
N GLY A 101 17.69 -8.75 -12.03
CA GLY A 101 16.45 -7.99 -12.27
C GLY A 101 15.53 -8.61 -13.33
N ARG A 102 15.66 -9.93 -13.55
CA ARG A 102 14.75 -10.68 -14.41
C ARG A 102 13.37 -10.73 -13.74
N ALA A 103 12.33 -10.28 -14.45
CA ALA A 103 10.95 -10.55 -14.05
C ALA A 103 10.76 -12.07 -13.93
N GLY A 104 9.95 -12.52 -12.97
CA GLY A 104 9.66 -13.94 -12.78
C GLY A 104 9.09 -14.59 -14.05
N ALA A 105 8.95 -15.92 -14.04
CA ALA A 105 8.42 -16.68 -15.18
C ALA A 105 7.13 -16.03 -15.70
N SER A 106 7.02 -15.93 -17.03
CA SER A 106 5.79 -15.52 -17.70
C SER A 106 4.75 -16.63 -17.57
N PHE A 107 3.53 -16.29 -17.19
CA PHE A 107 2.43 -17.22 -17.12
C PHE A 107 1.42 -16.90 -18.21
N THR A 108 0.95 -17.94 -18.90
CA THR A 108 -0.14 -17.86 -19.87
C THR A 108 -1.40 -18.38 -19.20
N HIS A 109 -2.49 -17.63 -19.29
CA HIS A 109 -3.79 -18.10 -18.83
C HIS A 109 -4.92 -17.61 -19.74
N ALA A 110 -6.05 -18.30 -19.66
CA ALA A 110 -7.22 -18.05 -20.50
C ALA A 110 -8.39 -17.47 -19.69
N HIS A 111 -9.12 -16.54 -20.31
CA HIS A 111 -10.41 -16.07 -19.83
C HIS A 111 -11.46 -16.28 -20.92
N GLY A 112 -12.23 -17.37 -20.83
CA GLY A 112 -13.14 -17.77 -21.91
C GLY A 112 -12.35 -18.12 -23.18
N ALA A 113 -12.54 -17.36 -24.26
CA ALA A 113 -11.83 -17.56 -25.54
C ALA A 113 -10.53 -16.74 -25.68
N LEU A 114 -10.18 -15.89 -24.70
CA LEU A 114 -9.01 -15.01 -24.79
C LEU A 114 -7.84 -15.58 -23.99
N GLU A 115 -6.76 -15.98 -24.67
CA GLU A 115 -5.48 -16.33 -24.07
C GLU A 115 -4.54 -15.12 -24.05
N HIS A 116 -3.89 -14.89 -22.91
CA HIS A 116 -2.84 -13.87 -22.80
C HIS A 116 -1.71 -14.30 -21.87
N THR A 117 -0.54 -13.71 -22.07
CA THR A 117 0.69 -14.01 -21.33
C THR A 117 1.19 -12.76 -20.64
N HIS A 118 1.43 -12.84 -19.33
CA HIS A 118 2.01 -11.75 -18.56
C HIS A 118 3.16 -12.24 -17.68
N GLY A 119 4.14 -11.37 -17.41
CA GLY A 119 5.19 -11.62 -16.42
C GLY A 119 4.76 -11.11 -15.05
N GLY A 120 4.67 -11.97 -14.04
CA GLY A 120 4.28 -11.58 -12.68
C GLY A 120 3.31 -12.56 -12.00
N PRO A 121 2.89 -12.28 -10.74
CA PRO A 121 1.98 -13.15 -9.99
C PRO A 121 0.59 -13.26 -10.67
N PRO A 122 -0.10 -14.42 -10.56
CA PRO A 122 -1.14 -14.83 -11.53
C PRO A 122 -2.54 -14.22 -11.30
N ASP A 123 -2.78 -13.46 -10.23
CA ASP A 123 -4.12 -13.32 -9.68
C ASP A 123 -4.78 -11.94 -9.90
N HIS A 124 -5.64 -11.85 -10.91
CA HIS A 124 -6.52 -10.70 -11.15
C HIS A 124 -7.96 -11.11 -11.47
N VAL A 125 -8.95 -10.30 -11.06
CA VAL A 125 -10.36 -10.43 -11.45
C VAL A 125 -10.65 -9.44 -12.56
N HIS A 126 -11.37 -9.88 -13.58
CA HIS A 126 -12.02 -8.99 -14.52
C HIS A 126 -13.45 -8.72 -14.09
N VAL A 127 -13.81 -7.46 -13.87
CA VAL A 127 -15.18 -7.00 -13.69
C VAL A 127 -15.49 -6.07 -14.86
N ASN A 128 -16.25 -6.56 -15.84
CA ASN A 128 -16.43 -5.91 -17.14
C ASN A 128 -15.07 -5.59 -17.80
N SER A 129 -14.84 -4.33 -18.17
CA SER A 129 -13.56 -3.84 -18.76
C SER A 129 -12.46 -3.57 -17.73
N TRP A 130 -12.73 -3.74 -16.43
CA TRP A 130 -11.80 -3.43 -15.35
C TRP A 130 -11.05 -4.67 -14.88
N THR A 131 -9.72 -4.62 -14.91
CA THR A 131 -8.86 -5.65 -14.30
C THR A 131 -8.45 -5.19 -12.91
N LEU A 132 -9.00 -5.82 -11.87
CA LEU A 132 -8.56 -5.61 -10.49
C LEU A 132 -7.56 -6.69 -10.12
N ALA A 133 -6.32 -6.29 -9.87
CA ALA A 133 -5.32 -7.22 -9.37
C ALA A 133 -5.66 -7.57 -7.91
N ARG A 134 -5.91 -8.86 -7.63
CA ARG A 134 -6.38 -9.33 -6.32
C ARG A 134 -5.33 -9.10 -5.25
N LEU A 135 -4.10 -9.47 -5.57
CA LEU A 135 -2.98 -9.41 -4.63
C LEU A 135 -2.70 -7.99 -4.12
N PRO A 136 -2.52 -6.94 -4.96
CA PRO A 136 -2.34 -5.58 -4.45
C PRO A 136 -3.53 -5.12 -3.62
N PHE A 137 -4.77 -5.40 -4.03
CA PHE A 137 -5.94 -5.04 -3.23
C PHE A 137 -5.90 -5.69 -1.83
N VAL A 138 -5.57 -6.98 -1.74
CA VAL A 138 -5.44 -7.71 -0.46
C VAL A 138 -4.29 -7.17 0.39
N ILE A 139 -3.13 -6.90 -0.21
CA ILE A 139 -2.02 -6.23 0.49
C ILE A 139 -2.51 -4.87 1.03
N GLY A 140 -3.39 -4.19 0.29
CA GLY A 140 -3.98 -2.91 0.65
C GLY A 140 -4.84 -3.05 1.89
N LEU A 141 -5.72 -4.05 1.89
CA LEU A 141 -6.54 -4.38 3.06
C LEU A 141 -5.68 -4.64 4.29
N VAL A 142 -4.63 -5.45 4.16
CA VAL A 142 -3.71 -5.75 5.27
C VAL A 142 -3.00 -4.48 5.75
N HIS A 143 -2.48 -3.67 4.83
CA HIS A 143 -1.75 -2.45 5.17
C HIS A 143 -2.67 -1.38 5.78
N GLY A 144 -3.95 -1.36 5.42
CA GLY A 144 -4.95 -0.44 5.97
C GLY A 144 -5.36 -0.75 7.41
N LEU A 145 -5.00 -1.92 7.95
CA LEU A 145 -5.19 -2.24 9.37
C LEU A 145 -4.09 -1.64 10.27
N ALA A 146 -2.94 -1.27 9.69
CA ALA A 146 -1.77 -0.80 10.43
C ALA A 146 -1.42 0.67 10.12
N GLY A 147 -0.55 1.25 10.93
CA GLY A 147 0.03 2.58 10.69
C GLY A 147 -0.86 3.75 11.10
N SER A 148 -0.47 4.96 10.67
CA SER A 148 -1.10 6.20 11.14
C SER A 148 -2.55 6.42 10.65
N GLY A 149 -3.02 5.62 9.69
CA GLY A 149 -4.43 5.60 9.29
C GLY A 149 -5.37 5.19 10.43
N ALA A 150 -4.91 4.29 11.32
CA ALA A 150 -5.64 3.93 12.52
C ALA A 150 -5.70 5.10 13.52
N LEU A 151 -4.63 5.88 13.65
CA LEU A 151 -4.59 7.10 14.48
C LEU A 151 -5.49 8.20 13.90
N ALA A 152 -5.56 8.34 12.56
CA ALA A 152 -6.49 9.26 11.91
C ALA A 152 -7.96 8.86 12.16
N ALA A 153 -8.27 7.56 12.12
CA ALA A 153 -9.58 7.04 12.49
C ALA A 153 -9.89 7.20 13.99
N LEU A 154 -8.87 7.09 14.86
CA LEU A 154 -8.97 7.34 16.31
C LEU A 154 -9.26 8.82 16.60
N VAL A 155 -8.60 9.77 15.92
CA VAL A 155 -8.92 11.19 16.06
C VAL A 155 -10.34 11.48 15.58
N ALA A 156 -10.81 10.78 14.53
CA ALA A 156 -12.18 10.90 14.06
C ALA A 156 -13.21 10.35 15.07
N SER A 157 -12.87 9.35 15.89
CA SER A 157 -13.81 8.79 16.91
C SER A 157 -14.09 9.75 18.07
N HIS A 158 -13.26 10.78 18.26
CA HIS A 158 -13.46 11.84 19.25
C HIS A 158 -14.40 12.95 18.75
N VAL A 159 -14.79 12.90 17.47
CA VAL A 159 -15.81 13.79 16.90
C VAL A 159 -17.18 13.32 17.38
N SER A 160 -17.98 14.24 17.91
CA SER A 160 -19.31 13.93 18.48
C SER A 160 -20.30 13.30 17.49
N SER A 161 -20.08 13.48 16.18
CA SER A 161 -20.91 12.97 15.10
C SER A 161 -20.23 11.83 14.34
N THR A 162 -20.80 10.63 14.43
CA THR A 162 -20.37 9.43 13.69
C THR A 162 -20.39 9.65 12.17
N VAL A 163 -21.35 10.39 11.65
CA VAL A 163 -21.42 10.69 10.20
C VAL A 163 -20.21 11.51 9.76
N VAL A 164 -19.81 12.49 10.57
CA VAL A 164 -18.62 13.32 10.29
C VAL A 164 -17.36 12.48 10.38
N ALA A 165 -17.24 11.60 11.37
CA ALA A 165 -16.11 10.69 11.51
C ALA A 165 -15.95 9.76 10.30
N ILE A 166 -17.02 9.08 9.88
CA ILE A 166 -17.01 8.19 8.72
C ILE A 166 -16.71 8.97 7.43
N SER A 167 -17.29 10.16 7.28
CA SER A 167 -17.04 11.02 6.11
C SER A 167 -15.57 11.45 6.04
N PHE A 168 -14.98 11.80 7.18
CA PHE A 168 -13.56 12.14 7.29
C PHE A 168 -12.66 10.94 6.93
N ILE A 169 -12.95 9.76 7.46
CA ILE A 169 -12.23 8.51 7.13
C ILE A 169 -12.33 8.22 5.64
N GLY A 170 -13.50 8.37 5.02
CA GLY A 170 -13.69 8.18 3.59
C GLY A 170 -12.85 9.15 2.75
N ILE A 171 -12.86 10.44 3.09
CA ILE A 171 -12.07 11.46 2.40
C ILE A 171 -10.57 11.22 2.57
N TYR A 172 -10.14 10.87 3.79
CA TYR A 172 -8.77 10.47 4.09
C TYR A 172 -8.33 9.25 3.27
N GLY A 173 -9.17 8.21 3.21
CA GLY A 173 -8.91 7.01 2.42
C GLY A 173 -8.78 7.31 0.93
N VAL A 174 -9.64 8.17 0.38
CA VAL A 174 -9.51 8.64 -1.02
C VAL A 174 -8.20 9.41 -1.23
N GLY A 175 -7.83 10.28 -0.30
CA GLY A 175 -6.55 10.99 -0.32
C GLY A 175 -5.35 10.05 -0.30
N ALA A 176 -5.37 9.03 0.55
CA ALA A 176 -4.32 8.02 0.62
C ALA A 176 -4.22 7.19 -0.66
N ALA A 177 -5.34 6.69 -1.19
CA ALA A 177 -5.38 5.96 -2.46
C ALA A 177 -4.85 6.79 -3.63
N PHE A 178 -5.26 8.07 -3.69
CA PHE A 178 -4.76 9.02 -4.67
C PHE A 178 -3.26 9.28 -4.50
N GLY A 179 -2.79 9.52 -3.27
CA GLY A 179 -1.39 9.74 -2.94
C GLY A 179 -0.49 8.58 -3.36
N MET A 180 -0.91 7.34 -3.07
CA MET A 180 -0.18 6.14 -3.50
C MET A 180 -0.09 6.00 -5.02
N ALA A 181 -1.19 6.26 -5.74
CA ALA A 181 -1.20 6.22 -7.19
C ALA A 181 -0.30 7.30 -7.81
N VAL A 182 -0.33 8.52 -7.26
CA VAL A 182 0.54 9.62 -7.68
C VAL A 182 2.01 9.30 -7.39
N LEU A 183 2.32 8.82 -6.19
CA LEU A 183 3.67 8.39 -5.80
C LEU A 183 4.22 7.34 -6.79
N ALA A 184 3.43 6.31 -7.11
CA ALA A 184 3.83 5.29 -8.07
C ALA A 184 4.01 5.84 -9.50
N GLY A 185 3.22 6.84 -9.91
CA GLY A 185 3.38 7.50 -11.20
C GLY A 185 4.63 8.37 -11.27
N VAL A 186 4.85 9.20 -10.25
CA VAL A 186 5.99 10.12 -10.14
C VAL A 186 7.31 9.36 -10.04
N LEU A 187 7.36 8.28 -9.25
CA LEU A 187 8.53 7.41 -9.15
C LEU A 187 8.67 6.49 -10.37
N GLY A 188 7.56 5.94 -10.86
CA GLY A 188 7.58 4.92 -11.91
C GLY A 188 8.05 5.43 -13.26
N TRP A 189 7.74 6.67 -13.62
CA TRP A 189 8.20 7.23 -14.89
C TRP A 189 9.74 7.36 -15.03
N PRO A 190 10.47 8.02 -14.10
CA PRO A 190 11.93 8.08 -14.18
C PRO A 190 12.58 6.71 -13.94
N LEU A 191 12.06 5.91 -13.01
CA LEU A 191 12.62 4.58 -12.73
C LEU A 191 12.48 3.64 -13.93
N ALA A 192 11.34 3.61 -14.62
CA ALA A 192 11.16 2.79 -15.82
C ALA A 192 12.10 3.20 -16.96
N ARG A 193 12.49 4.47 -17.05
CA ARG A 193 13.50 4.93 -18.03
C ARG A 193 14.89 4.46 -17.66
N LEU A 194 15.29 4.63 -16.40
CA LEU A 194 16.59 4.18 -15.89
C LEU A 194 16.74 2.66 -15.99
N ALA A 195 15.66 1.94 -15.70
CA ALA A 195 15.64 0.48 -15.67
C ALA A 195 15.67 -0.18 -17.06
N ARG A 196 15.69 0.59 -18.15
CA ARG A 196 16.03 0.09 -19.49
C ARG A 196 17.47 -0.38 -19.58
N ALA A 197 18.36 0.20 -18.76
CA ALA A 197 19.74 -0.25 -18.68
C ALA A 197 19.81 -1.52 -17.80
N PRO A 198 20.27 -2.66 -18.35
CA PRO A 198 20.23 -3.96 -17.65
C PRO A 198 21.11 -4.00 -16.38
N ARG A 199 22.10 -3.10 -16.27
CA ARG A 199 22.95 -2.95 -15.08
C ARG A 199 22.33 -2.07 -13.98
N VAL A 200 21.41 -1.18 -14.35
CA VAL A 200 20.81 -0.19 -13.43
C VAL A 200 19.58 -0.78 -12.73
N MET A 201 18.80 -1.60 -13.45
CA MET A 201 17.61 -2.27 -12.90
C MET A 201 17.89 -3.05 -11.59
N PRO A 202 18.91 -3.94 -11.52
CA PRO A 202 19.20 -4.68 -10.29
C PRO A 202 19.64 -3.78 -9.13
N VAL A 203 20.35 -2.67 -9.42
CA VAL A 203 20.81 -1.72 -8.41
C VAL A 203 19.63 -0.96 -7.81
N LEU A 204 18.74 -0.42 -8.66
CA LEU A 204 17.53 0.28 -8.21
C LEU A 204 16.65 -0.64 -7.35
N LEU A 205 16.43 -1.86 -7.82
CA LEU A 205 15.66 -2.85 -7.08
C LEU A 205 16.33 -3.22 -5.76
N GLY A 206 17.65 -3.44 -5.77
CA GLY A 206 18.42 -3.78 -4.58
C GLY A 206 18.38 -2.68 -3.52
N VAL A 207 18.51 -1.42 -3.92
CA VAL A 207 18.44 -0.26 -3.00
C VAL A 207 17.05 -0.14 -2.38
N SER A 208 15.98 -0.18 -3.19
CA SER A 208 14.61 -0.11 -2.67
C SER A 208 14.29 -1.30 -1.75
N ALA A 209 14.75 -2.50 -2.12
CA ALA A 209 14.56 -3.71 -1.34
C ALA A 209 15.31 -3.67 0.00
N CYS A 210 16.54 -3.16 0.03
CA CYS A 210 17.27 -2.89 1.27
C CYS A 210 16.50 -1.91 2.17
N ALA A 211 16.01 -0.79 1.61
CA ALA A 211 15.23 0.19 2.37
C ALA A 211 13.98 -0.46 3.00
N SER A 212 13.25 -1.26 2.22
CA SER A 212 12.07 -1.98 2.72
C SER A 212 12.40 -2.99 3.82
N LEU A 213 13.48 -3.75 3.65
CA LEU A 213 13.95 -4.68 4.66
C LEU A 213 14.32 -3.96 5.97
N VAL A 214 15.07 -2.86 5.88
CA VAL A 214 15.48 -2.08 7.04
C VAL A 214 14.28 -1.50 7.78
N VAL A 215 13.34 -0.87 7.06
CA VAL A 215 12.11 -0.32 7.68
C VAL A 215 11.33 -1.43 8.39
N GLY A 216 11.12 -2.57 7.71
CA GLY A 216 10.41 -3.71 8.28
C GLY A 216 11.07 -4.26 9.54
N VAL A 217 12.40 -4.44 9.55
CA VAL A 217 13.13 -4.92 10.74
C VAL A 217 13.06 -3.91 11.88
N VAL A 218 13.31 -2.63 11.60
CA VAL A 218 13.31 -1.56 12.62
C VAL A 218 11.94 -1.44 13.29
N TRP A 219 10.85 -1.60 12.53
CA TRP A 219 9.50 -1.61 13.09
C TRP A 219 9.15 -2.88 13.86
N ALA A 220 9.55 -4.06 13.37
CA ALA A 220 9.20 -5.33 14.00
C ALA A 220 9.82 -5.51 15.40
N VAL A 221 11.08 -5.10 15.59
CA VAL A 221 11.83 -5.33 16.84
C VAL A 221 11.13 -4.81 18.10
N PRO A 222 10.73 -3.53 18.20
CA PRO A 222 10.07 -3.02 19.41
C PRO A 222 8.69 -3.64 19.64
N ILE A 223 7.98 -4.03 18.57
CA ILE A 223 6.67 -4.68 18.68
C ILE A 223 6.81 -6.09 19.25
N LEU A 224 7.77 -6.87 18.75
CA LEU A 224 8.06 -8.20 19.26
C LEU A 224 8.44 -8.16 20.76
N ALA A 225 9.19 -7.14 21.19
CA ALA A 225 9.50 -6.96 22.60
C ALA A 225 8.26 -6.72 23.46
N ARG A 226 7.26 -5.96 22.96
CA ARG A 226 6.00 -5.72 23.67
C ARG A 226 5.08 -6.93 23.71
N LEU A 227 5.08 -7.77 22.68
CA LEU A 227 4.20 -8.95 22.60
C LEU A 227 4.70 -10.15 23.44
N VAL A 228 5.98 -10.16 23.79
CA VAL A 228 6.62 -11.25 24.55
C VAL A 228 6.80 -10.90 26.04
N ALA A 229 6.66 -9.62 26.40
CA ALA A 229 6.70 -9.13 27.78
C ALA A 229 5.35 -9.33 28.49
#